data_AF-A0A7E4W451-F1
#
_entry.id   AF-A0A7E4W451-F1
#
_cell.length_a   1.000
_cell.length_b   1.000
_cell.length_c   1.000
_cell.angle_alpha   90.00
_cell.angle_beta   90.00
_cell.angle_gamma   90.00
#
_symmetry.space_group_name_H-M   'P 1'
#
loop_
_entity.id
_entity.type
_entity.pdbx_description
1 polymer ?
#
loop_
_entity_poly.entity_id
_entity_poly.type
_entity_poly.pdbx_seq_one_letter_code
_entity_poly.pdbx_strand_id
1 'polypeptide(L)'
;MACVSNILLLFGLVSCCVSLPQMQYVNNKPYNLMQYTECRGGKVYEVDNVQDIDECKLACVQHDCAAVNLYKLNDFQFKCEILAYVRGYFPTQGAACYVSYY
;
A
#
# COMPACT_ATOMS: atom_id res chain seq x y z
N MET A 1 -16.62 15.39 13.96
CA MET A 1 -16.24 16.40 14.98
C MET A 1 -16.21 17.75 14.28
N ALA A 2 -16.89 18.74 14.85
CA ALA A 2 -17.18 20.03 14.23
C ALA A 2 -15.98 20.98 14.28
N CYS A 3 -15.84 21.85 13.27
CA CYS A 3 -15.19 23.15 13.38
C CYS A 3 -15.96 24.17 12.53
N VAL A 4 -16.27 25.31 13.14
CA VAL A 4 -17.25 26.32 12.75
C VAL A 4 -16.66 27.36 11.78
N SER A 5 -17.57 28.05 11.12
CA SER A 5 -17.42 29.13 10.13
C SER A 5 -16.63 30.37 10.60
N ASN A 6 -15.88 30.92 9.63
CA ASN A 6 -15.58 32.34 9.36
C ASN A 6 -14.52 33.14 10.16
N ILE A 7 -13.62 33.71 9.35
CA ILE A 7 -12.84 34.96 9.49
C ILE A 7 -11.41 34.87 10.08
N LEU A 8 -10.47 35.39 9.26
CA LEU A 8 -9.09 35.85 9.49
C LEU A 8 -7.91 34.86 9.33
N LEU A 9 -7.30 34.97 8.15
CA LEU A 9 -5.85 34.89 7.83
C LEU A 9 -4.90 34.44 8.96
N LEU A 10 -4.60 33.14 8.97
CA LEU A 10 -3.32 32.59 9.40
C LEU A 10 -2.95 31.49 8.40
N PHE A 11 -1.75 31.58 7.80
CA PHE A 11 -1.17 30.54 6.96
C PHE A 11 -0.97 29.27 7.80
N GLY A 12 -1.99 28.42 7.84
CA GLY A 12 -2.00 27.17 8.60
C GLY A 12 -1.62 25.99 7.71
N LEU A 13 -0.43 25.44 7.97
CA LEU A 13 0.05 24.14 7.51
C LEU A 13 -0.88 23.00 8.00
N VAL A 14 -2.07 22.79 7.42
CA VAL A 14 -2.86 21.59 7.71
C VAL A 14 -3.75 21.22 6.53
N SER A 15 -3.32 20.20 5.77
CA SER A 15 -4.12 19.00 5.46
C SER A 15 -3.55 18.30 4.23
N CYS A 16 -2.37 17.70 4.36
CA CYS A 16 -1.92 16.68 3.43
C CYS A 16 -2.55 15.33 3.81
N CYS A 17 -3.86 15.28 4.01
CA CYS A 17 -4.60 14.01 4.04
C CYS A 17 -4.78 13.54 2.59
N VAL A 18 -3.66 13.27 1.91
CA VAL A 18 -3.68 12.72 0.55
C VAL A 18 -4.06 11.26 0.71
N SER A 19 -5.30 10.92 0.36
CA SER A 19 -5.67 9.53 0.16
C SER A 19 -4.81 8.96 -0.96
N LEU A 20 -4.10 7.87 -0.68
CA LEU A 20 -3.38 7.18 -1.75
C LEU A 20 -4.39 6.76 -2.83
N PRO A 21 -4.04 6.93 -4.11
CA PRO A 21 -4.92 6.51 -5.19
C PRO A 21 -5.20 5.02 -5.04
N GLN A 22 -6.48 4.65 -5.08
CA GLN A 22 -6.92 3.28 -4.93
C GLN A 22 -6.39 2.39 -6.07
N MET A 23 -6.32 2.94 -7.28
CA MET A 23 -5.80 2.24 -8.46
C MET A 23 -4.43 2.80 -8.82
N GLN A 24 -3.45 1.93 -9.00
CA GLN A 24 -2.06 2.28 -9.32
C GLN A 24 -1.53 1.36 -10.42
N TYR A 25 -0.51 1.78 -11.15
CA TYR A 25 0.02 1.03 -12.28
C TYR A 25 1.54 0.97 -12.25
N VAL A 26 2.09 -0.20 -12.55
CA VAL A 26 3.53 -0.40 -12.80
C VAL A 26 3.66 -1.29 -14.02
N ASN A 27 4.37 -0.83 -15.05
CA ASN A 27 4.53 -1.53 -16.34
C ASN A 27 3.20 -2.00 -16.93
N ASN A 28 2.19 -1.12 -16.95
CA ASN A 28 0.82 -1.40 -17.40
C ASN A 28 0.07 -2.47 -16.57
N LYS A 29 0.67 -3.04 -15.51
CA LYS A 29 -0.01 -3.95 -14.59
C LYS A 29 -0.80 -3.14 -13.55
N PRO A 30 -2.12 -3.34 -13.43
CA PRO A 30 -2.95 -2.63 -12.46
C PRO A 30 -2.80 -3.22 -11.06
N TYR A 31 -2.84 -2.34 -10.05
CA TYR A 31 -2.85 -2.67 -8.63
C TYR A 31 -3.97 -1.91 -7.91
N ASN A 32 -4.81 -2.62 -7.16
CA ASN A 32 -5.83 -2.03 -6.28
C ASN A 32 -5.37 -2.09 -4.82
N LEU A 33 -5.33 -0.92 -4.19
CA LEU A 33 -4.91 -0.70 -2.82
C LEU A 33 -6.06 -0.95 -1.84
N MET A 34 -5.85 -1.90 -0.94
CA MET A 34 -6.63 -2.14 0.27
C MET A 34 -5.82 -1.71 1.48
N GLN A 35 -6.10 -0.51 2.01
CA GLN A 35 -5.45 -0.02 3.23
C GLN A 35 -5.88 -0.83 4.47
N TYR A 36 -5.03 -0.86 5.49
CA TYR A 36 -5.28 -1.55 6.78
C TYR A 36 -5.65 -3.03 6.61
N THR A 37 -5.09 -3.65 5.57
CA THR A 37 -5.43 -5.01 5.15
C THR A 37 -4.16 -5.75 4.77
N GLU A 38 -4.03 -6.99 5.21
CA GLU A 38 -3.08 -7.95 4.65
C GLU A 38 -3.82 -8.92 3.71
N CYS A 39 -3.17 -9.28 2.61
CA CYS A 39 -3.54 -10.43 1.81
C CYS A 39 -2.83 -11.67 2.35
N ARG A 40 -3.57 -12.76 2.58
CA ARG A 40 -2.97 -14.06 2.91
C ARG A 40 -2.94 -14.92 1.67
N GLY A 41 -1.82 -15.62 1.47
CA GLY A 41 -1.57 -16.29 0.21
C GLY A 41 -0.30 -17.11 0.21
N GLY A 42 0.13 -17.52 -0.97
CA GLY A 42 1.41 -18.20 -1.17
C GLY A 42 2.52 -17.18 -1.36
N LYS A 43 3.23 -16.85 -0.28
CA LYS A 43 4.43 -15.99 -0.34
C LYS A 43 5.51 -16.68 -1.18
N VAL A 44 6.04 -15.95 -2.16
CA VAL A 44 7.13 -16.43 -3.03
C VAL A 44 8.40 -15.59 -2.90
N TYR A 45 8.28 -14.36 -2.42
CA TYR A 45 9.44 -13.47 -2.25
C TYR A 45 9.17 -12.42 -1.16
N GLU A 46 10.23 -11.83 -0.63
CA GLU A 46 10.19 -10.72 0.34
C GLU A 46 11.27 -9.70 -0.03
N VAL A 47 10.95 -8.42 0.16
CA VAL A 47 11.90 -7.31 0.04
C VAL A 47 11.89 -6.54 1.35
N ASP A 48 13.07 -6.36 1.94
CA ASP A 48 13.25 -5.66 3.20
C ASP A 48 13.77 -4.23 2.99
N ASN A 49 13.50 -3.37 3.97
CA ASN A 49 13.99 -1.98 4.02
C ASN A 49 13.64 -1.15 2.76
N VAL A 50 12.39 -1.32 2.30
CA VAL A 50 11.87 -0.67 1.10
C VAL A 50 11.55 0.80 1.39
N GLN A 51 11.94 1.68 0.47
CA GLN A 51 11.64 3.11 0.55
C GLN A 51 10.41 3.51 -0.27
N ASP A 52 10.13 2.77 -1.36
CA ASP A 52 9.03 3.03 -2.28
C ASP A 52 8.31 1.73 -2.64
N ILE A 53 6.98 1.76 -2.60
CA ILE A 53 6.13 0.62 -2.99
C ILE A 53 6.37 0.16 -4.43
N ASP A 54 6.83 1.04 -5.31
CA ASP A 54 7.08 0.68 -6.71
C ASP A 54 8.19 -0.37 -6.86
N GLU A 55 9.16 -0.44 -5.94
CA GLU A 55 10.13 -1.54 -5.87
C GLU A 55 9.43 -2.90 -5.66
N CYS A 56 8.47 -2.96 -4.74
CA CYS A 56 7.70 -4.17 -4.46
C CYS A 56 6.79 -4.56 -5.62
N LYS A 57 6.14 -3.59 -6.27
CA LYS A 57 5.32 -3.87 -7.46
C LYS A 57 6.17 -4.34 -8.63
N LEU A 58 7.38 -3.82 -8.80
CA LEU A 58 8.32 -4.31 -9.81
C LEU A 58 8.75 -5.75 -9.50
N ALA A 59 9.06 -6.07 -8.25
CA ALA A 59 9.34 -7.45 -7.83
C ALA A 59 8.13 -8.37 -8.12
N CYS A 60 6.91 -7.92 -7.84
CA CYS A 60 5.70 -8.64 -8.19
C CYS A 60 5.57 -8.93 -9.71
N VAL A 61 5.90 -7.95 -10.56
CA VAL A 61 5.92 -8.15 -12.02
C VAL A 61 6.93 -9.21 -12.41
N GLN A 62 8.13 -9.19 -11.82
CA GLN A 62 9.19 -10.17 -12.10
C GLN A 62 8.84 -11.60 -11.66
N HIS A 63 8.01 -11.73 -10.62
CA HIS A 63 7.58 -13.01 -10.07
C HIS A 63 6.18 -13.46 -10.53
N ASP A 64 5.57 -12.78 -11.50
CA ASP A 64 4.19 -13.01 -11.95
C ASP A 64 3.19 -13.15 -10.77
N CYS A 65 3.26 -12.20 -9.84
CA CYS A 65 2.53 -12.29 -8.59
C CYS A 65 1.07 -11.82 -8.71
N ALA A 66 0.22 -12.30 -7.80
CA ALA A 66 -1.18 -11.90 -7.64
C ALA A 66 -1.38 -10.73 -6.68
N ALA A 67 -0.51 -10.56 -5.67
CA ALA A 67 -0.62 -9.44 -4.73
C ALA A 67 0.70 -9.13 -4.02
N VAL A 68 0.80 -7.89 -3.52
CA VAL A 68 1.88 -7.42 -2.68
C VAL A 68 1.31 -6.98 -1.33
N ASN A 69 1.85 -7.48 -0.23
CA ASN A 69 1.65 -6.85 1.08
C ASN A 69 2.78 -5.85 1.31
N LEU A 70 2.46 -4.64 1.76
CA LEU A 70 3.40 -3.70 2.32
C LEU A 70 3.16 -3.61 3.82
N TYR A 71 4.19 -3.85 4.61
CA TYR A 71 4.16 -3.77 6.06
C TYR A 71 5.05 -2.63 6.54
N LYS A 72 4.49 -1.76 7.37
CA LYS A 72 5.24 -0.78 8.16
C LYS A 72 5.82 -1.48 9.38
N LEU A 73 7.14 -1.61 9.45
CA LEU A 73 7.83 -2.21 10.59
C LEU A 73 8.05 -1.18 11.71
N ASN A 74 8.40 0.04 11.34
CA ASN A 74 8.47 1.22 12.21
C ASN A 74 8.27 2.49 11.36
N ASP A 75 8.53 3.67 11.91
CA ASP A 75 8.28 4.94 11.22
C ASP A 75 9.06 5.14 9.91
N PHE A 76 10.17 4.43 9.72
CA PHE A 76 11.05 4.61 8.57
C PHE A 76 11.42 3.32 7.86
N GLN A 77 10.95 2.16 8.33
CA GLN A 77 11.25 0.86 7.77
C GLN A 77 9.99 0.18 7.30
N PHE A 78 10.01 -0.22 6.03
CA PHE A 78 8.96 -1.00 5.41
C PHE A 78 9.57 -2.28 4.87
N LYS A 79 8.74 -3.31 4.80
CA LYS A 79 9.03 -4.54 4.06
C LYS A 79 7.83 -4.89 3.21
N CYS A 80 8.03 -5.68 2.18
CA CYS A 80 6.93 -6.22 1.41
C CYS A 80 7.05 -7.70 1.11
N GLU A 81 5.90 -8.35 1.04
CA GLU A 81 5.78 -9.75 0.68
C GLU A 81 5.09 -9.87 -0.66
N ILE A 82 5.67 -10.69 -1.54
CA ILE A 82 5.16 -10.96 -2.88
C ILE A 82 4.41 -12.30 -2.84
N LEU A 83 3.14 -12.28 -3.23
CA LEU A 83 2.26 -13.44 -3.17
C LEU A 83 1.93 -13.94 -4.58
N ALA A 84 2.20 -15.22 -4.85
CA ALA A 84 1.81 -15.86 -6.11
C ALA A 84 0.29 -16.05 -6.25
N TYR A 85 -0.42 -16.19 -5.14
CA TYR A 85 -1.89 -16.28 -5.11
C TYR A 85 -2.42 -15.71 -3.80
N VAL A 86 -3.69 -15.26 -3.80
CA VAL A 86 -4.40 -14.78 -2.60
C VAL A 86 -5.49 -15.77 -2.21
N ARG A 87 -5.56 -16.13 -0.93
CA ARG A 87 -6.60 -16.99 -0.31
C ARG A 87 -7.60 -16.19 0.53
N GLY A 88 -7.23 -15.01 1.01
CA GLY A 88 -8.11 -14.19 1.82
C GLY A 88 -7.50 -12.84 2.19
N TYR A 89 -8.33 -12.00 2.78
CA TYR A 89 -8.01 -10.63 3.18
C TYR A 89 -8.30 -10.48 4.67
N PHE A 90 -7.36 -9.92 5.43
CA PHE A 90 -7.47 -9.81 6.87
C PHE A 90 -7.17 -8.38 7.33
N PRO A 91 -8.03 -7.76 8.16
CA PRO A 91 -7.75 -6.45 8.73
C PRO A 91 -6.47 -6.49 9.54
N THR A 92 -5.49 -5.66 9.18
CA THR A 92 -4.17 -5.63 9.83
C THR A 92 -3.68 -4.19 9.88
N GLN A 93 -3.44 -3.68 11.10
CA GLN A 93 -2.86 -2.35 11.27
C GLN A 93 -1.41 -2.33 10.81
N GLY A 94 -1.01 -1.24 10.15
CA GLY A 94 0.35 -1.12 9.60
C GLY A 94 0.60 -1.95 8.34
N ALA A 95 -0.45 -2.56 7.76
CA ALA A 95 -0.36 -3.29 6.50
C ALA A 95 -1.23 -2.65 5.41
N ALA A 96 -0.81 -2.80 4.17
CA ALA A 96 -1.60 -2.52 2.98
C ALA A 96 -1.43 -3.65 1.97
N CYS A 97 -2.53 -4.09 1.36
CA CYS A 97 -2.47 -5.06 0.28
C CYS A 97 -2.74 -4.39 -1.06
N TYR A 98 -1.84 -4.64 -2.02
CA TYR A 98 -1.96 -4.24 -3.41
C TYR A 98 -2.27 -5.47 -4.24
N VAL A 99 -3.54 -5.64 -4.61
CA VAL A 99 -3.99 -6.78 -5.43
C VAL A 99 -3.73 -6.46 -6.89
N SER A 100 -3.04 -7.36 -7.58
CA SER A 100 -2.82 -7.25 -9.01
C SER A 100 -3.95 -7.93 -9.77
N TYR A 101 -4.43 -7.29 -10.84
CA TYR A 101 -5.35 -7.92 -11.79
C TYR A 101 -4.62 -8.25 -13.08
N TYR A 102 -5.06 -9.33 -13.72
CA TYR A 102 -4.64 -9.74 -15.06
C TYR A 102 -5.35 -8.90 -16.13
#